data_AF-A0AAC8VK33-F1
#
_entry.id   AF-A0AAC8VK33-F1
#
_cell.length_a   1.000
_cell.length_b   1.000
_cell.length_c   1.000
_cell.angle_alpha   90.00
_cell.angle_beta   90.00
_cell.angle_gamma   90.00
#
_symmetry.space_group_name_H-M   'P 1'
#
loop_
_entity.id
_entity.type
_entity.pdbx_description
1 polymer ?
#
loop_
_entity_poly.entity_id
_entity_poly.type
_entity_poly.pdbx_seq_one_letter_code
_entity_poly.pdbx_strand_id
1 'polypeptide(L)'
;MLSTIQELDEYFWYDDNNKPTCRNIVEHTQLIQAADLQYPIILCKDRRVMDGMHRVCKALLHRLTHINAVQFTAEVKPDFIGIHPENLPYD
;
A
#
# COMPACT_ATOMS: atom_id res chain seq x y z
N MET A 1 -8.78 8.79 8.41
CA MET A 1 -8.81 7.88 9.57
C MET A 1 -8.43 6.50 9.11
N LEU A 2 -7.80 5.67 9.96
CA LEU A 2 -7.49 4.29 9.58
C LEU A 2 -8.76 3.46 9.32
N SER A 3 -9.84 3.74 10.04
CA SER A 3 -11.14 3.08 9.85
C SER A 3 -11.78 3.27 8.47
N THR A 4 -11.25 4.16 7.64
CA THR A 4 -11.75 4.36 6.26
C THR A 4 -10.91 3.62 5.22
N ILE A 5 -9.84 2.92 5.62
CA ILE A 5 -8.99 2.14 4.71
C ILE A 5 -9.58 0.75 4.59
N GLN A 6 -10.23 0.47 3.47
CA GLN A 6 -10.94 -0.79 3.23
C GLN A 6 -9.96 -1.97 3.09
N GLU A 7 -8.78 -1.68 2.54
CA GLU A 7 -7.70 -2.65 2.29
C GLU A 7 -7.19 -3.35 3.56
N LEU A 8 -7.49 -2.82 4.76
CA LEU A 8 -7.17 -3.49 6.01
C LEU A 8 -7.91 -4.83 6.18
N ASP A 9 -9.07 -4.97 5.53
CA ASP A 9 -9.94 -6.15 5.61
C ASP A 9 -10.02 -6.91 4.27
N GLU A 10 -9.10 -6.63 3.34
CA GLU A 10 -9.01 -7.28 2.02
C GLU A 10 -7.68 -8.02 1.84
N TYR A 11 -7.63 -8.96 0.89
CA TYR A 11 -6.37 -9.54 0.44
C TYR A 11 -5.60 -8.51 -0.39
N PHE A 12 -4.69 -7.77 0.26
CA PHE A 12 -3.93 -6.70 -0.40
C PHE A 12 -2.60 -7.18 -1.01
N TRP A 13 -1.85 -8.04 -0.32
CA TRP A 13 -0.55 -8.57 -0.81
C TRP A 13 -0.63 -10.01 -1.33
N TYR A 14 -1.78 -10.66 -1.20
CA TYR A 14 -1.92 -12.09 -1.39
C TYR A 14 -2.90 -12.43 -2.50
N ASP A 15 -2.51 -13.42 -3.30
CA ASP A 15 -3.28 -14.00 -4.38
C ASP A 15 -2.85 -15.46 -4.57
N ASP A 16 -3.24 -16.10 -5.69
CA ASP A 16 -2.87 -17.49 -5.98
C ASP A 16 -1.36 -17.70 -6.12
N ASN A 17 -0.62 -16.65 -6.49
CA ASN A 17 0.84 -16.66 -6.68
C ASN A 17 1.60 -16.25 -5.43
N ASN A 18 1.03 -15.39 -4.58
CA ASN A 18 1.60 -14.89 -3.35
C ASN A 18 0.83 -15.43 -2.14
N LYS A 19 1.28 -16.57 -1.63
CA LYS A 19 0.63 -17.24 -0.49
C LYS A 19 1.13 -16.68 0.84
N PRO A 20 0.25 -16.53 1.85
CA PRO A 20 0.60 -16.03 3.19
C PRO A 20 1.32 -17.10 4.02
N THR A 21 2.51 -17.54 3.56
CA THR A 21 3.35 -18.43 4.35
C THR A 21 3.93 -17.70 5.55
N CYS A 22 4.29 -18.42 6.62
CA CYS A 22 4.91 -17.80 7.80
C CYS A 22 6.17 -16.98 7.44
N ARG A 23 6.95 -17.41 6.44
CA ARG A 23 8.14 -16.69 5.98
C ARG A 23 7.77 -15.34 5.36
N ASN A 24 6.77 -15.33 4.48
CA ASN A 24 6.33 -14.11 3.83
C ASN A 24 5.62 -13.13 4.80
N ILE A 25 4.87 -13.64 5.77
CA ILE A 25 4.31 -12.80 6.86
C ILE A 25 5.44 -12.11 7.63
N VAL A 26 6.54 -12.82 7.92
CA VAL A 26 7.72 -12.23 8.58
C VAL A 26 8.37 -11.16 7.70
N GLU A 27 8.50 -11.38 6.39
CA GLU A 27 9.01 -10.39 5.43
C GLU A 27 8.16 -9.12 5.44
N HIS A 28 6.83 -9.24 5.33
CA HIS A 28 5.94 -8.09 5.44
C HIS A 28 6.03 -7.40 6.80
N THR A 29 6.16 -8.16 7.89
CA THR A 29 6.34 -7.59 9.23
C THR A 29 7.62 -6.76 9.32
N GLN A 30 8.72 -7.21 8.73
CA GLN A 30 9.97 -6.45 8.68
C GLN A 30 9.80 -5.14 7.90
N LEU A 31 9.13 -5.17 6.75
CA LEU A 31 8.81 -3.98 5.97
C LEU A 31 7.91 -3.00 6.74
N ILE A 32 6.89 -3.51 7.45
CA ILE A 32 6.03 -2.73 8.33
C ILE A 32 6.86 -2.03 9.41
N GLN A 33 7.79 -2.74 10.07
CA GLN A 33 8.63 -2.14 11.10
C GLN A 33 9.60 -1.08 10.52
N ALA A 34 10.16 -1.34 9.34
CA ALA A 34 11.09 -0.42 8.68
C ALA A 34 10.42 0.84 8.09
N ALA A 35 9.12 0.78 7.80
CA ALA A 35 8.40 1.90 7.18
C ALA A 35 8.37 3.15 8.08
N ASP A 36 8.61 4.33 7.49
CA ASP A 36 8.61 5.60 8.21
C ASP A 36 7.25 6.32 8.08
N LEU A 37 6.64 6.65 9.23
CA LEU A 37 5.34 7.34 9.31
C LEU A 37 5.43 8.85 9.05
N GLN A 38 6.63 9.42 8.91
CA GLN A 38 6.81 10.80 8.47
C GLN A 38 6.31 11.03 7.04
N TYR A 39 6.36 9.99 6.19
CA TYR A 39 5.92 10.06 4.80
C TYR A 39 4.43 9.67 4.66
N PRO A 40 3.61 10.46 3.95
CA PRO A 40 2.18 10.18 3.79
C PRO A 40 1.92 8.99 2.87
N ILE A 41 0.85 8.24 3.13
CA ILE A 41 0.33 7.26 2.17
C ILE A 41 -0.27 7.96 0.94
N ILE A 42 -0.41 7.25 -0.17
CA ILE A 42 -1.02 7.77 -1.39
C ILE A 42 -2.37 7.10 -1.59
N LEU A 43 -3.40 7.92 -1.76
CA LEU A 43 -4.77 7.49 -2.01
C LEU A 43 -5.21 7.93 -3.42
N CYS A 44 -5.96 7.07 -4.11
CA CYS A 44 -6.64 7.45 -5.34
C CYS A 44 -7.89 8.31 -5.05
N LYS A 45 -8.57 8.79 -6.11
CA LYS A 45 -9.83 9.56 -5.99
C LYS A 45 -10.89 8.87 -5.14
N ASP A 46 -10.95 7.54 -5.20
CA ASP A 46 -11.93 6.70 -4.49
C ASP A 46 -11.46 6.29 -3.09
N ARG A 47 -10.40 6.95 -2.57
CA ARG A 47 -9.81 6.71 -1.25
C ARG A 47 -9.17 5.33 -1.06
N ARG A 48 -8.91 4.61 -2.16
CA ARG A 48 -8.16 3.36 -2.15
C ARG A 48 -6.67 3.61 -2.04
N VAL A 49 -5.95 2.71 -1.37
CA VAL A 49 -4.50 2.82 -1.19
C VAL A 49 -3.79 2.49 -2.50
N MET A 50 -3.07 3.47 -3.04
CA MET A 50 -2.16 3.26 -4.18
C MET A 50 -0.76 2.88 -3.69
N ASP A 51 -0.30 3.54 -2.63
CA ASP A 51 1.01 3.28 -2.02
C ASP A 51 0.95 3.51 -0.50
N GLY A 52 1.75 2.76 0.24
CA GLY A 52 1.95 2.94 1.67
C GLY A 52 1.22 1.97 2.58
N MET A 53 0.75 0.82 2.07
CA MET A 53 0.03 -0.17 2.91
C MET A 53 0.85 -0.65 4.12
N HIS A 54 2.18 -0.79 4.00
CA HIS A 54 3.04 -1.10 5.17
C HIS A 54 2.97 -0.01 6.26
N ARG A 55 2.85 1.28 5.87
CA ARG A 55 2.68 2.40 6.81
C ARG A 55 1.29 2.38 7.45
N VAL A 56 0.24 2.02 6.71
CA VAL A 56 -1.11 1.80 7.26
C VAL A 56 -1.07 0.73 8.35
N CYS A 57 -0.47 -0.43 8.06
CA CYS A 57 -0.33 -1.52 9.04
C CYS A 57 0.53 -1.10 10.25
N LYS A 58 1.60 -0.32 10.05
CA LYS A 58 2.43 0.21 11.15
C LYS A 58 1.62 1.15 12.05
N ALA A 59 0.83 2.05 11.46
CA ALA A 59 -0.04 2.94 12.22
C ALA A 59 -1.10 2.15 13.03
N LEU A 60 -1.69 1.11 12.43
CA LEU A 60 -2.62 0.21 13.12
C LEU A 60 -1.94 -0.54 14.28
N LEU A 61 -0.73 -1.06 14.07
CA LEU A 61 0.06 -1.75 15.09
C LEU A 61 0.34 -0.85 16.30
N HIS A 62 0.61 0.44 16.06
CA HIS A 62 0.79 1.46 17.09
C HIS A 62 -0.52 2.01 17.67
N ARG A 63 -1.68 1.43 17.30
CA ARG A 63 -3.02 1.84 17.75
C ARG A 63 -3.34 3.30 17.45
N LEU A 64 -2.75 3.84 16.38
CA LEU A 64 -3.10 5.18 15.91
C LEU A 64 -4.50 5.15 15.29
N THR A 65 -5.19 6.28 15.32
CA THR A 65 -6.51 6.43 14.68
C THR A 65 -6.40 7.13 13.32
N HIS A 66 -5.27 7.78 13.07
CA HIS A 66 -5.01 8.62 11.89
C HIS A 66 -3.62 8.36 11.33
N ILE A 67 -3.48 8.60 10.02
CA ILE A 67 -2.23 8.54 9.28
C ILE A 67 -2.25 9.66 8.24
N ASN A 68 -1.09 10.25 7.95
CA ASN A 68 -0.95 11.26 6.91
C ASN A 68 -1.18 10.63 5.53
N ALA A 69 -1.92 11.33 4.68
CA ALA A 69 -2.24 10.87 3.34
C ALA A 69 -2.24 12.03 2.35
N VAL A 70 -1.79 11.76 1.12
CA VAL A 70 -2.03 12.60 -0.06
C VAL A 70 -3.03 11.87 -0.93
N GLN A 71 -4.10 12.55 -1.33
CA GLN A 71 -5.17 11.96 -2.13
C GLN A 71 -5.28 12.67 -3.47
N PHE A 72 -5.25 11.89 -4.56
CA PHE A 72 -5.59 12.40 -5.88
C PHE A 72 -7.07 12.79 -5.93
N THR A 73 -7.38 13.96 -6.49
CA THR A 73 -8.77 14.44 -6.61
C THR A 73 -9.47 13.95 -7.87
N ALA A 74 -8.71 13.43 -8.83
CA ALA A 74 -9.19 12.90 -10.10
C ALA A 74 -8.50 11.57 -10.41
N GLU A 75 -9.06 10.84 -11.37
CA GLU A 75 -8.46 9.60 -11.84
C GLU A 75 -7.21 9.93 -12.65
N VAL A 76 -6.09 9.31 -12.27
CA VAL A 76 -4.85 9.37 -13.03
C VAL A 76 -4.74 8.06 -13.79
N LYS A 77 -4.79 8.14 -15.13
CA LYS A 77 -4.61 6.96 -15.97
C LYS A 77 -3.14 6.55 -15.95
N PRO A 78 -2.85 5.24 -15.91
CA PRO A 78 -1.48 4.78 -16.07
C PRO A 78 -1.00 5.10 -17.50
N ASP A 79 0.26 5.48 -17.63
CA ASP A 79 0.89 5.69 -18.94
C ASP A 79 1.05 4.36 -19.70
N PHE A 80 1.24 3.26 -18.95
CA PHE A 80 1.42 1.92 -19.49
C PHE A 80 0.64 0.88 -18.67
N ILE A 81 0.00 -0.08 -19.34
CA ILE A 81 -0.76 -1.17 -18.71
C ILE A 81 -0.21 -2.51 -19.23
N GLY A 82 0.16 -3.40 -18.32
CA GLY A 82 0.59 -4.76 -18.67
C GLY A 82 1.94 -4.83 -19.38
N ILE A 83 2.78 -3.79 -19.27
CA ILE A 83 4.14 -3.78 -19.83
C ILE A 83 5.12 -4.22 -18.76
N HIS A 84 5.97 -5.20 -19.08
CA HIS A 84 7.05 -5.63 -18.19
C HIS A 84 8.00 -4.45 -17.91
N PRO A 85 8.48 -4.25 -16.67
CA PRO A 85 9.34 -3.12 -16.34
C PRO A 85 10.53 -2.93 -17.29
N GLU A 86 11.20 -4.02 -17.68
CA GLU A 86 12.34 -3.97 -18.62
C GLU A 86 11.99 -3.42 -20.02
N ASN A 87 10.71 -3.38 -20.39
CA ASN A 87 10.22 -2.87 -21.66
C ASN A 87 9.70 -1.42 -21.56
N LEU A 88 9.80 -0.78 -20.40
CA LEU A 88 9.41 0.62 -20.23
C LEU A 88 10.49 1.54 -20.83
N PRO A 89 10.10 2.66 -21.47
CA PRO A 89 11.05 3.63 -22.03
C PRO A 89 11.66 4.46 -20.89
N TYR A 90 12.67 3.89 -20.23
CA TYR A 90 13.52 4.64 -19.31
C TYR A 90 14.49 5.49 -20.14
N ASP A 91 14.06 6.71 -20.48
CA ASP A 91 14.93 7.75 -21.04
C ASP A 91 15.83 8.39 -19.96
#